data_AF-A0A6A7LAZ0-F1
#
_entry.id   AF-A0A6A7LAZ0-F1
#
_cell.length_a   1.000
_cell.length_b   1.000
_cell.length_c   1.000
_cell.angle_alpha   90.00
_cell.angle_beta   90.00
_cell.angle_gamma   90.00
#
_symmetry.space_group_name_H-M   'P 1'
#
loop_
_entity.id
_entity.type
_entity.pdbx_description
1 polymer ?
#
loop_
_entity_poly.entity_id
_entity_poly.type
_entity_poly.pdbx_seq_one_letter_code
_entity_poly.pdbx_strand_id
1 'polypeptide(L)'
;MGGSHPLQPIAVPPTDRGAALILAMLVTMVVTIIGGALVVAVATEHLITANNRDAEELLHAADAGLERALLELAHLSEWTAVIDGGAVSRSRDGTLSPRLPDGRVVNLVDLTQEIQASGGGPWGPDDPRWRLFVYGNLSQIIALTLDGPPLPYVVVWVADDQADGDGSPQRDTNDTLVLRSEAFGVRYGRRAVEATVTRPDPYPAPVRVLSWRLGE
;
A
#
# COMPACT_ATOMS: atom_id res chain seq x y z
N MET A 1 67.70 80.65 19.73
CA MET A 1 67.88 79.24 19.32
C MET A 1 66.91 78.44 20.18
N GLY A 2 65.76 77.96 19.72
CA GLY A 2 65.41 77.44 18.41
C GLY A 2 65.20 75.93 18.59
N GLY A 3 63.94 75.49 18.73
CA GLY A 3 63.63 74.07 18.93
C GLY A 3 62.16 73.81 19.28
N SER A 4 61.23 74.28 18.45
CA SER A 4 59.82 73.87 18.51
C SER A 4 59.68 72.45 17.94
N HIS A 5 59.58 71.47 18.82
CA HIS A 5 59.25 70.08 18.44
C HIS A 5 57.79 70.01 17.97
N PRO A 6 57.51 69.58 16.72
CA PRO A 6 56.13 69.39 16.27
C PRO A 6 55.53 68.14 16.91
N LEU A 7 54.32 68.27 17.47
CA LEU A 7 53.54 67.15 18.00
C LEU A 7 53.09 66.27 16.81
N GLN A 8 53.53 65.01 16.81
CA GLN A 8 53.05 64.01 15.85
C GLN A 8 51.58 63.70 16.12
N PRO A 9 50.70 63.73 15.10
CA PRO A 9 49.32 63.30 15.26
C PRO A 9 49.26 61.78 15.52
N ILE A 10 48.51 61.38 16.55
CA ILE A 10 48.19 59.98 16.83
C ILE A 10 47.35 59.45 15.66
N ALA A 11 47.90 58.54 14.87
CA ALA A 11 47.14 57.82 13.87
C ALA A 11 46.11 56.94 14.57
N VAL A 12 44.83 57.29 14.49
CA VAL A 12 43.74 56.41 14.94
C VAL A 12 43.65 55.27 13.92
N PRO A 13 43.86 54.00 14.32
CA PRO A 13 43.76 52.89 13.38
C PRO A 13 42.33 52.83 12.79
N PRO A 14 42.19 52.54 11.49
CA PRO A 14 40.88 52.42 10.86
C PRO A 14 40.04 51.35 11.59
N THR A 15 38.78 51.66 11.88
CA THR A 15 37.91 50.79 12.67
C THR A 15 37.37 49.63 11.82
N ASP A 16 37.94 48.43 11.95
CA ASP A 16 37.53 47.16 11.31
C ASP A 16 36.12 46.65 11.69
N ARG A 17 35.36 47.44 12.46
CA ARG A 17 34.05 47.06 13.02
C ARG A 17 32.99 46.79 11.95
N GLY A 18 33.03 47.53 10.83
CA GLY A 18 32.08 47.33 9.71
C GLY A 18 32.30 46.02 8.98
N ALA A 19 33.56 45.67 8.71
CA ALA A 19 33.93 44.41 8.05
C ALA A 19 33.60 43.20 8.92
N ALA A 20 33.82 43.30 10.24
CA ALA A 20 33.44 42.25 11.19
C ALA A 20 31.93 41.99 11.20
N LEU A 21 31.11 43.03 11.09
CA LEU A 21 29.65 42.89 11.07
C LEU A 21 29.15 42.26 9.75
N ILE A 22 29.73 42.64 8.61
CA ILE A 22 29.42 42.01 7.32
C ILE A 22 29.82 40.53 7.34
N LEU A 23 31.01 40.20 7.87
CA LEU A 23 31.44 38.81 8.02
C LEU A 23 30.50 38.01 8.93
N ALA A 24 30.11 38.58 10.08
CA ALA A 24 29.17 37.94 10.98
C ALA A 24 27.81 37.70 10.29
N MET A 25 27.29 38.69 9.56
CA MET A 25 26.05 38.54 8.79
C MET A 25 26.18 37.45 7.72
N LEU A 26 27.27 37.42 6.96
CA LEU A 26 27.53 36.38 5.96
C LEU A 26 27.59 34.99 6.59
N VAL A 27 28.29 34.85 7.72
CA VAL A 27 28.36 33.57 8.44
C VAL A 27 26.98 33.16 8.96
N THR A 28 26.22 34.07 9.57
CA THR A 28 24.86 33.75 10.04
C THR A 28 23.92 33.40 8.89
N MET A 29 24.04 34.05 7.73
CA MET A 29 23.28 33.75 6.53
C MET A 29 23.62 32.35 6.02
N VAL A 30 24.91 32.00 5.92
CA VAL A 30 25.36 30.67 5.50
C VAL A 30 24.86 29.60 6.47
N VAL A 31 24.99 29.81 7.78
CA VAL A 31 24.50 28.87 8.80
C VAL A 31 22.99 28.70 8.71
N THR A 32 22.24 29.78 8.47
CA THR A 32 20.78 29.71 8.31
C THR A 32 20.38 28.93 7.06
N ILE A 33 21.08 29.14 5.95
CA ILE A 33 20.84 28.41 4.69
C ILE A 33 21.12 26.91 4.89
N ILE A 34 22.24 26.55 5.52
CA ILE A 34 22.60 25.15 5.79
C ILE A 34 21.58 24.51 6.75
N GLY A 35 21.20 25.22 7.82
CA GLY A 35 20.19 24.75 8.76
C GLY A 35 18.84 24.52 8.08
N GLY A 36 18.40 25.45 7.22
CA GLY A 36 17.17 25.30 6.45
C GLY A 36 17.21 24.12 5.48
N ALA A 37 18.31 23.95 4.75
CA ALA A 37 18.49 22.82 3.84
C ALA A 37 18.42 21.47 4.58
N LEU A 38 19.05 21.37 5.76
CA LEU A 38 19.00 20.16 6.59
C LEU A 38 17.59 19.85 7.07
N VAL A 39 16.82 20.86 7.50
CA VAL A 39 15.42 20.67 7.93
C VAL A 39 14.56 20.12 6.79
N VAL A 40 14.72 20.65 5.56
CA VAL A 40 13.98 20.15 4.39
C VAL A 40 14.39 18.71 4.05
N ALA A 41 15.68 18.39 4.10
CA ALA A 41 16.17 17.04 3.87
C ALA A 41 15.56 16.03 4.86
N VAL A 42 15.63 16.34 6.17
CA VAL A 42 15.07 15.49 7.24
C VAL A 42 13.55 15.36 7.11
N ALA A 43 12.84 16.45 6.80
CA ALA A 43 11.39 16.39 6.59
C ALA A 43 11.02 15.49 5.40
N THR A 44 11.81 15.53 4.32
CA THR A 44 11.61 14.69 3.14
C THR A 44 11.85 13.22 3.46
N GLU A 45 12.95 12.91 4.17
CA GLU A 45 13.24 11.54 4.61
C GLU A 45 12.12 10.98 5.50
N HIS A 46 11.62 11.77 6.45
CA HIS A 46 10.49 11.36 7.28
C HIS A 46 9.24 11.03 6.47
N LEU A 47 8.92 11.83 5.44
CA LEU A 47 7.79 11.55 4.55
C LEU A 47 8.01 10.27 3.72
N ILE A 48 9.22 10.05 3.22
CA ILE A 48 9.57 8.83 2.47
C ILE A 48 9.44 7.60 3.38
N THR A 49 10.00 7.65 4.59
CA THR A 49 9.92 6.55 5.56
C THR A 49 8.47 6.26 5.96
N ALA A 50 7.67 7.30 6.23
CA ALA A 50 6.26 7.12 6.56
C ALA A 50 5.50 6.46 5.40
N ASN A 51 5.68 6.94 4.17
CA ASN A 51 5.05 6.36 2.99
C ASN A 51 5.49 4.92 2.72
N ASN A 52 6.77 4.60 2.92
CA ASN A 52 7.28 3.24 2.76
C ASN A 52 6.66 2.29 3.81
N ARG A 53 6.62 2.73 5.07
CA ARG A 53 6.01 1.94 6.16
C ARG A 53 4.52 1.69 5.91
N ASP A 54 3.78 2.72 5.51
CA ASP A 54 2.34 2.60 5.23
C ASP A 54 2.12 1.69 3.99
N ALA A 55 3.00 1.72 2.99
CA ALA A 55 2.95 0.82 1.84
C ALA A 55 3.23 -0.64 2.23
N GLU A 56 4.20 -0.91 3.10
CA GLU A 56 4.48 -2.25 3.62
C GLU A 56 3.32 -2.78 4.46
N GLU A 57 2.73 -1.94 5.33
CA GLU A 57 1.56 -2.31 6.12
C GLU A 57 0.38 -2.72 5.22
N LEU A 58 0.12 -1.97 4.15
CA LEU A 58 -0.92 -2.31 3.18
C LEU A 58 -0.62 -3.59 2.40
N LEU A 59 0.65 -3.83 2.06
CA LEU A 59 1.02 -5.08 1.41
C LEU A 59 0.75 -6.28 2.33
N HIS A 60 1.15 -6.20 3.59
CA HIS A 60 0.88 -7.24 4.59
C HIS A 60 -0.62 -7.41 4.87
N ALA A 61 -1.40 -6.32 4.85
CA ALA A 61 -2.85 -6.41 4.97
C ALA A 61 -3.48 -7.15 3.77
N ALA A 62 -2.98 -6.91 2.55
CA ALA A 62 -3.42 -7.62 1.36
C ALA A 62 -3.06 -9.12 1.45
N ASP A 63 -1.84 -9.46 1.88
CA ASP A 63 -1.44 -10.85 2.12
C ASP A 63 -2.31 -11.53 3.18
N ALA A 64 -2.62 -10.86 4.29
CA ALA A 64 -3.51 -11.40 5.31
C ALA A 64 -4.94 -11.66 4.77
N GLY A 65 -5.43 -10.80 3.88
CA GLY A 65 -6.68 -11.05 3.15
C GLY A 65 -6.61 -12.30 2.28
N LEU A 66 -5.50 -12.47 1.55
CA LEU A 66 -5.27 -13.66 0.75
C LEU A 66 -5.25 -14.92 1.62
N GLU A 67 -4.45 -14.94 2.69
CA GLU A 67 -4.38 -16.07 3.63
C GLU A 67 -5.75 -16.42 4.20
N ARG A 68 -6.57 -15.42 4.52
CA ARG A 68 -7.93 -15.64 4.99
C ARG A 68 -8.80 -16.30 3.92
N ALA A 69 -8.70 -15.87 2.66
CA ALA A 69 -9.40 -16.51 1.55
C ALA A 69 -8.95 -17.97 1.36
N LEU A 70 -7.65 -18.25 1.42
CA LEU A 70 -7.11 -19.62 1.31
C LEU A 70 -7.63 -20.53 2.43
N LEU A 71 -7.69 -20.01 3.66
CA LEU A 71 -8.25 -20.74 4.79
C LEU A 71 -9.72 -21.10 4.56
N GLU A 72 -10.53 -20.20 3.98
CA GLU A 72 -11.94 -20.50 3.68
C GLU A 72 -12.08 -21.46 2.49
N LEU A 73 -11.30 -21.30 1.42
CA LEU A 73 -11.27 -22.20 0.27
C LEU A 73 -10.89 -23.63 0.65
N ALA A 74 -10.01 -23.82 1.64
CA ALA A 74 -9.61 -25.12 2.15
C ALA A 74 -10.78 -25.93 2.75
N HIS A 75 -11.85 -25.25 3.20
CA HIS A 75 -13.03 -25.87 3.82
C HIS A 75 -14.16 -26.17 2.84
N LEU A 76 -14.02 -25.78 1.57
CA LEU A 76 -14.99 -26.05 0.52
C LEU A 76 -14.56 -27.30 -0.24
N SER A 77 -15.49 -28.23 -0.49
CA SER A 77 -15.21 -29.45 -1.26
C SER A 77 -15.06 -29.20 -2.76
N GLU A 78 -15.63 -28.10 -3.27
CA GLU A 78 -15.57 -27.68 -4.66
C GLU A 78 -15.39 -26.15 -4.71
N TRP A 79 -14.71 -25.66 -5.74
CA TRP A 79 -14.44 -24.23 -5.90
C TRP A 79 -15.31 -23.56 -6.98
N THR A 80 -15.99 -24.34 -7.83
CA THR A 80 -16.97 -23.83 -8.79
C THR A 80 -18.02 -22.93 -8.12
N ALA A 81 -18.52 -23.32 -6.94
CA ALA A 81 -19.48 -22.52 -6.18
C ALA A 81 -18.95 -21.12 -5.79
N VAL A 82 -17.64 -20.94 -5.69
CA VAL A 82 -17.03 -19.64 -5.31
C VAL A 82 -16.98 -18.69 -6.52
N ILE A 83 -16.62 -19.22 -7.69
CA ILE A 83 -16.49 -18.42 -8.93
C ILE A 83 -17.83 -18.23 -9.67
N ASP A 84 -18.81 -19.11 -9.48
CA ASP A 84 -20.18 -18.90 -9.95
C ASP A 84 -20.98 -17.94 -9.04
N GLY A 85 -20.49 -17.71 -7.81
CA GLY A 85 -21.07 -16.83 -6.79
C GLY A 85 -22.09 -17.49 -5.86
N GLY A 86 -22.25 -18.82 -5.90
CA GLY A 86 -23.12 -19.60 -5.03
C GLY A 86 -22.61 -19.74 -3.59
N ALA A 87 -21.29 -19.69 -3.39
CA ALA A 87 -20.61 -19.69 -2.10
C ALA A 87 -20.08 -18.29 -1.78
N VAL A 88 -20.34 -17.85 -0.54
CA VAL A 88 -19.91 -16.54 -0.03
C VAL A 88 -19.01 -16.71 1.18
N SER A 89 -18.03 -15.82 1.33
CA SER A 89 -17.14 -15.85 2.49
C SER A 89 -17.90 -15.55 3.78
N ARG A 90 -17.43 -16.15 4.88
CA ARG A 90 -17.85 -15.79 6.25
C ARG A 90 -17.20 -14.48 6.72
N SER A 91 -16.11 -14.07 6.10
CA SER A 91 -15.32 -12.88 6.42
C SER A 91 -15.69 -11.71 5.52
N ARG A 92 -16.99 -11.49 5.36
CA ARG A 92 -17.54 -10.40 4.58
C ARG A 92 -18.15 -9.34 5.49
N ASP A 93 -17.91 -8.08 5.17
CA ASP A 93 -18.63 -6.96 5.74
C ASP A 93 -20.10 -6.98 5.27
N GLY A 94 -20.98 -6.28 5.98
CA GLY A 94 -22.38 -6.14 5.61
C GLY A 94 -22.64 -5.07 4.54
N THR A 95 -21.59 -4.40 4.04
CA THR A 95 -21.70 -3.28 3.09
C THR A 95 -20.79 -3.46 1.88
N LEU A 96 -21.28 -3.07 0.72
CA LEU A 96 -20.48 -2.95 -0.52
C LEU A 96 -19.97 -1.52 -0.74
N SER A 97 -20.19 -0.62 0.22
CA SER A 97 -19.71 0.76 0.18
C SER A 97 -19.14 1.17 1.54
N PRO A 98 -18.08 0.47 2.03
CA PRO A 98 -17.43 0.81 3.29
C PRO A 98 -16.88 2.24 3.28
N ARG A 99 -16.89 2.86 4.47
CA ARG A 99 -16.22 4.14 4.72
C ARG A 99 -14.87 3.87 5.37
N LEU A 100 -13.81 4.34 4.74
CA LEU A 100 -12.44 4.24 5.22
C LEU A 100 -12.17 5.21 6.39
N PRO A 101 -11.07 5.02 7.14
CA PRO A 101 -10.71 5.88 8.28
C PRO A 101 -10.53 7.36 7.93
N ASP A 102 -10.15 7.67 6.69
CA ASP A 102 -10.02 9.04 6.18
C ASP A 102 -11.33 9.64 5.65
N GLY A 103 -12.45 8.94 5.84
CA GLY A 103 -13.79 9.36 5.45
C GLY A 103 -14.16 9.06 4.00
N ARG A 104 -13.22 8.59 3.17
CA ARG A 104 -13.51 8.16 1.78
C ARG A 104 -14.44 6.95 1.78
N VAL A 105 -15.23 6.83 0.73
CA VAL A 105 -16.09 5.66 0.49
C VAL A 105 -15.47 4.86 -0.65
N VAL A 106 -15.35 3.56 -0.46
CA VAL A 106 -14.88 2.62 -1.49
C VAL A 106 -16.10 1.85 -1.99
N ASN A 107 -16.44 1.96 -3.27
CA ASN A 107 -17.53 1.18 -3.86
C ASN A 107 -16.98 -0.13 -4.42
N LEU A 108 -17.32 -1.25 -3.78
CA LEU A 108 -16.83 -2.57 -4.17
C LEU A 108 -17.42 -3.04 -5.51
N VAL A 109 -18.60 -2.53 -5.90
CA VAL A 109 -19.18 -2.82 -7.21
C VAL A 109 -18.36 -2.17 -8.32
N ASP A 110 -18.01 -0.89 -8.14
CA ASP A 110 -17.20 -0.16 -9.12
C ASP A 110 -15.79 -0.75 -9.22
N LEU A 111 -15.17 -1.12 -8.09
CA LEU A 111 -13.88 -1.81 -8.08
C LEU A 111 -13.92 -3.17 -8.79
N THR A 112 -14.99 -3.94 -8.58
CA THR A 112 -15.14 -5.22 -9.26
C THR A 112 -15.27 -5.03 -10.77
N GLN A 113 -15.96 -3.97 -11.22
CA GLN A 113 -16.03 -3.61 -12.64
C GLN A 113 -14.68 -3.15 -13.19
N GLU A 114 -13.91 -2.37 -12.43
CA GLU A 114 -12.54 -1.95 -12.79
C GLU A 114 -11.62 -3.15 -13.00
N ILE A 115 -11.61 -4.10 -12.07
CA ILE A 115 -10.79 -5.32 -12.17
C ILE A 115 -11.30 -6.23 -13.29
N GLN A 116 -12.62 -6.31 -13.49
CA GLN A 116 -13.18 -7.06 -14.61
C GLN A 116 -12.75 -6.48 -15.97
N ALA A 117 -12.61 -5.16 -16.07
CA ALA A 117 -12.18 -4.48 -17.28
C ALA A 117 -10.67 -4.58 -17.52
N SER A 118 -9.85 -4.61 -16.46
CA SER A 118 -8.39 -4.76 -16.58
C SER A 118 -7.93 -6.22 -16.66
N GLY A 119 -8.71 -7.17 -16.14
CA GLY A 119 -8.39 -8.59 -16.10
C GLY A 119 -8.67 -9.36 -17.40
N GLY A 120 -9.28 -8.72 -18.41
CA GLY A 120 -9.50 -9.32 -19.74
C GLY A 120 -8.19 -9.43 -20.51
N GLY A 121 -7.41 -10.47 -20.23
CA GLY A 121 -6.29 -10.88 -21.08
C GLY A 121 -6.77 -11.47 -22.41
N PRO A 122 -5.87 -11.93 -23.28
CA PRO A 122 -6.23 -12.65 -24.51
C PRO A 122 -6.65 -14.12 -24.21
N TRP A 123 -7.33 -14.39 -23.07
CA TRP A 123 -7.72 -15.74 -22.65
C TRP A 123 -8.98 -16.20 -23.39
N GLY A 124 -9.72 -15.26 -23.99
CA GLY A 124 -10.81 -15.57 -24.90
C GLY A 124 -12.03 -16.08 -24.12
N PRO A 125 -12.54 -17.29 -24.40
CA PRO A 125 -13.62 -17.87 -23.63
C PRO A 125 -13.32 -17.98 -22.13
N ASP A 126 -12.05 -18.20 -21.75
CA ASP A 126 -11.57 -18.34 -20.37
C ASP A 126 -11.24 -17.00 -19.69
N ASP A 127 -11.71 -15.87 -20.23
CA ASP A 127 -11.49 -14.56 -19.63
C ASP A 127 -11.99 -14.54 -18.17
N PRO A 128 -11.14 -14.13 -17.20
CA PRO A 128 -11.42 -14.34 -15.79
C PRO A 128 -12.63 -13.52 -15.37
N ARG A 129 -13.56 -14.18 -14.68
CA ARG A 129 -14.75 -13.54 -14.10
C ARG A 129 -14.51 -13.30 -12.63
N TRP A 130 -14.01 -12.11 -12.31
CA TRP A 130 -13.68 -11.72 -10.95
C TRP A 130 -14.93 -11.63 -10.09
N ARG A 131 -14.98 -12.44 -9.04
CA ARG A 131 -16.03 -12.43 -8.03
C ARG A 131 -15.49 -11.93 -6.71
N LEU A 132 -16.24 -11.05 -6.07
CA LEU A 132 -15.95 -10.60 -4.72
C LEU A 132 -16.19 -11.76 -3.74
N PHE A 133 -15.16 -12.13 -2.96
CA PHE A 133 -15.23 -13.25 -2.02
C PHE A 133 -15.09 -12.80 -0.57
N VAL A 134 -13.91 -12.33 -0.17
CA VAL A 134 -13.62 -11.81 1.19
C VAL A 134 -13.59 -10.28 1.13
N TYR A 135 -14.16 -9.60 2.12
CA TYR A 135 -13.99 -8.15 2.24
C TYR A 135 -14.33 -7.65 3.64
N GLY A 136 -13.61 -6.66 4.14
CA GLY A 136 -13.87 -6.09 5.46
C GLY A 136 -12.65 -5.37 6.02
N ASN A 137 -12.79 -4.82 7.22
CA ASN A 137 -11.64 -4.29 7.94
C ASN A 137 -10.70 -5.45 8.31
N LEU A 138 -9.39 -5.22 8.27
CA LEU A 138 -8.40 -6.26 8.54
C LEU A 138 -8.63 -6.95 9.90
N SER A 139 -9.04 -6.22 10.94
CA SER A 139 -9.39 -6.78 12.26
C SER A 139 -10.53 -7.80 12.19
N GLN A 140 -11.54 -7.57 11.34
CA GLN A 140 -12.64 -8.50 11.12
C GLN A 140 -12.17 -9.74 10.36
N ILE A 141 -11.34 -9.55 9.34
CA ILE A 141 -10.82 -10.62 8.48
C ILE A 141 -9.93 -11.59 9.26
N ILE A 142 -9.04 -11.07 10.12
CA ILE A 142 -8.15 -11.88 10.96
C ILE A 142 -8.78 -12.25 12.30
N ALA A 143 -10.04 -11.87 12.54
CA ALA A 143 -10.78 -12.09 13.78
C ALA A 143 -10.04 -11.66 15.06
N LEU A 144 -9.28 -10.55 14.99
CA LEU A 144 -8.56 -9.98 16.12
C LEU A 144 -9.26 -8.72 16.60
N THR A 145 -9.51 -8.66 17.91
CA THR A 145 -9.88 -7.41 18.59
C THR A 145 -8.60 -6.71 19.00
N LEU A 146 -8.32 -5.55 18.40
CA LEU A 146 -7.12 -4.78 18.68
C LEU A 146 -7.54 -3.40 19.18
N ASP A 147 -6.91 -2.96 20.27
CA ASP A 147 -6.99 -1.58 20.71
C ASP A 147 -6.07 -0.75 19.82
N GLY A 148 -6.61 0.23 19.10
CA GLY A 148 -5.79 1.05 18.20
C GLY A 148 -6.56 1.81 17.12
N PRO A 149 -5.83 2.49 16.23
CA PRO A 149 -6.43 3.11 15.05
C PRO A 149 -7.08 2.04 14.16
N PRO A 150 -8.11 2.41 13.38
CA PRO A 150 -8.77 1.49 12.48
C PRO A 150 -7.78 0.95 11.43
N LEU A 151 -7.74 -0.37 11.30
CA LEU A 151 -6.87 -1.08 10.37
C LEU A 151 -7.33 -0.91 8.91
N PRO A 152 -6.46 -1.20 7.93
CA PRO A 152 -6.82 -1.16 6.52
C PRO A 152 -8.07 -1.97 6.18
N TYR A 153 -8.82 -1.52 5.18
CA TYR A 153 -9.91 -2.29 4.60
C TYR A 153 -9.34 -3.19 3.51
N VAL A 154 -9.69 -4.47 3.51
CA VAL A 154 -9.14 -5.47 2.57
C VAL A 154 -10.27 -6.10 1.77
N VAL A 155 -9.98 -6.40 0.52
CA VAL A 155 -10.90 -7.00 -0.44
C VAL A 155 -10.18 -8.10 -1.19
N VAL A 156 -10.83 -9.24 -1.37
CA VAL A 156 -10.30 -10.36 -2.14
C VAL A 156 -11.31 -10.77 -3.19
N TRP A 157 -10.84 -10.80 -4.43
CA TRP A 157 -11.54 -11.37 -5.56
C TRP A 157 -10.95 -12.72 -5.93
N VAL A 158 -11.81 -13.57 -6.47
CA VAL A 158 -11.53 -14.91 -6.95
C VAL A 158 -11.97 -15.00 -8.40
N ALA A 159 -11.19 -15.66 -9.23
CA ALA A 159 -11.51 -15.97 -10.60
C ALA A 159 -10.95 -17.34 -10.97
N ASP A 160 -11.53 -17.90 -12.02
CA ASP A 160 -10.98 -19.07 -12.68
C ASP A 160 -9.60 -18.79 -13.30
N ASP A 161 -8.83 -19.84 -13.52
CA ASP A 161 -7.47 -19.75 -14.05
C ASP A 161 -7.38 -20.18 -15.52
N GLN A 162 -6.39 -19.65 -16.25
CA GLN A 162 -6.24 -19.90 -17.68
C GLN A 162 -5.86 -21.36 -18.02
N ALA A 163 -5.22 -22.09 -17.10
CA ALA A 163 -4.67 -23.41 -17.37
C ALA A 163 -5.73 -24.52 -17.42
N ASP A 164 -6.98 -24.25 -17.01
CA ASP A 164 -8.08 -25.23 -17.09
C ASP A 164 -8.50 -25.49 -18.55
N GLY A 165 -8.56 -24.44 -19.37
CA GLY A 165 -8.78 -24.53 -20.82
C GLY A 165 -10.11 -25.15 -21.24
N ASP A 166 -11.12 -25.10 -20.36
CA ASP A 166 -12.44 -25.69 -20.58
C ASP A 166 -13.45 -24.74 -21.26
N GLY A 167 -13.06 -23.47 -21.46
CA GLY A 167 -13.86 -22.44 -22.09
C GLY A 167 -14.89 -21.78 -21.17
N SER A 168 -14.87 -22.06 -19.86
CA SER A 168 -15.93 -21.73 -18.91
C SER A 168 -15.39 -21.04 -17.64
N PRO A 169 -15.28 -19.70 -17.60
CA PRO A 169 -14.64 -18.96 -16.51
C PRO A 169 -15.44 -18.92 -15.18
N GLN A 170 -16.49 -19.74 -15.09
CA GLN A 170 -17.40 -19.89 -13.96
C GLN A 170 -17.40 -21.32 -13.44
N ARG A 171 -16.55 -22.20 -13.99
CA ARG A 171 -16.44 -23.59 -13.64
C ARG A 171 -14.98 -23.94 -13.53
N ASP A 172 -14.61 -24.48 -12.37
CA ASP A 172 -13.26 -24.94 -12.10
C ASP A 172 -13.21 -26.45 -12.29
N THR A 173 -12.29 -26.95 -13.12
CA THR A 173 -12.09 -28.38 -13.38
C THR A 173 -10.70 -28.90 -13.05
N ASN A 174 -9.78 -28.04 -12.63
CA ASN A 174 -8.39 -28.39 -12.32
C ASN A 174 -8.00 -28.07 -10.85
N ASP A 175 -8.96 -27.69 -10.01
CA ASP A 175 -8.75 -27.31 -8.61
C ASP A 175 -7.69 -26.20 -8.49
N THR A 176 -7.71 -25.23 -9.40
CA THR A 176 -6.79 -24.10 -9.44
C THR A 176 -7.58 -22.81 -9.67
N LEU A 177 -7.23 -21.75 -8.93
CA LEU A 177 -7.90 -20.45 -9.01
C LEU A 177 -6.87 -19.33 -9.00
N VAL A 178 -7.28 -18.18 -9.52
CA VAL A 178 -6.56 -16.91 -9.37
C VAL A 178 -7.28 -16.05 -8.32
N LEU A 179 -6.51 -15.54 -7.37
CA LEU A 179 -6.97 -14.64 -6.33
C LEU A 179 -6.27 -13.31 -6.46
N ARG A 180 -7.01 -12.22 -6.30
CA ARG A 180 -6.47 -10.86 -6.17
C ARG A 180 -6.91 -10.30 -4.85
N SER A 181 -5.97 -9.96 -3.98
CA SER A 181 -6.23 -9.31 -2.69
C SER A 181 -5.74 -7.88 -2.73
N GLU A 182 -6.51 -6.95 -2.19
CA GLU A 182 -6.22 -5.53 -2.21
C GLU A 182 -6.56 -4.87 -0.88
N ALA A 183 -5.62 -4.09 -0.36
CA ALA A 183 -5.76 -3.33 0.87
C ALA A 183 -5.84 -1.83 0.60
N PHE A 184 -6.74 -1.17 1.31
CA PHE A 184 -7.01 0.25 1.26
C PHE A 184 -6.69 0.90 2.61
N GLY A 185 -5.75 1.83 2.59
CA GLY A 185 -5.35 2.63 3.73
C GLY A 185 -5.90 4.06 3.68
N VAL A 186 -5.34 4.92 4.52
CA VAL A 186 -5.59 6.37 4.48
C VAL A 186 -4.90 7.03 3.29
N ARG A 187 -5.32 8.24 2.92
CA ARG A 187 -4.65 9.10 1.92
C ARG A 187 -4.43 8.44 0.57
N TYR A 188 -5.42 7.68 0.10
CA TYR A 188 -5.35 6.93 -1.16
C TYR A 188 -4.29 5.82 -1.22
N GLY A 189 -3.74 5.39 -0.08
CA GLY A 189 -2.90 4.20 -0.03
C GLY A 189 -3.66 2.97 -0.52
N ARG A 190 -3.11 2.29 -1.54
CA ARG A 190 -3.60 1.03 -2.10
C ARG A 190 -2.42 0.12 -2.42
N ARG A 191 -2.54 -1.16 -2.03
CA ARG A 191 -1.62 -2.23 -2.43
C ARG A 191 -2.39 -3.48 -2.75
N ALA A 192 -2.00 -4.15 -3.82
CA ALA A 192 -2.60 -5.38 -4.27
C ALA A 192 -1.56 -6.48 -4.39
N VAL A 193 -2.01 -7.71 -4.19
CA VAL A 193 -1.27 -8.94 -4.48
C VAL A 193 -2.17 -9.85 -5.30
N GLU A 194 -1.57 -10.64 -6.16
CA GLU A 194 -2.26 -11.66 -6.92
C GLU A 194 -1.55 -12.99 -6.75
N ALA A 195 -2.32 -14.06 -6.60
CA ALA A 195 -1.80 -15.39 -6.42
C ALA A 195 -2.61 -16.42 -7.20
N THR A 196 -1.92 -17.33 -7.87
CA THR A 196 -2.52 -18.56 -8.37
C THR A 196 -2.40 -19.62 -7.28
N VAL A 197 -3.50 -20.28 -6.95
CA VAL A 197 -3.53 -21.29 -5.90
C VAL A 197 -4.15 -22.57 -6.40
N THR A 198 -3.70 -23.70 -5.86
CA THR A 198 -4.20 -25.02 -6.22
C THR A 198 -4.50 -25.85 -4.99
N ARG A 199 -5.43 -26.79 -5.11
CA ARG A 199 -5.65 -27.84 -4.13
C ARG A 199 -5.18 -29.19 -4.69
N PRO A 200 -4.18 -29.84 -4.06
CA PRO A 200 -3.79 -31.18 -4.44
C PRO A 200 -4.89 -32.21 -4.14
N ASP A 201 -5.04 -33.21 -5.01
CA ASP A 201 -5.83 -34.40 -4.72
C ASP A 201 -5.17 -35.32 -3.67
N PRO A 202 -5.96 -36.07 -2.86
CA PRO A 202 -7.41 -35.99 -2.70
C PRO A 202 -7.84 -34.97 -1.62
N TYR A 203 -9.04 -34.40 -1.74
CA TYR A 203 -9.67 -33.62 -0.66
C TYR A 203 -9.93 -34.50 0.59
N PRO A 204 -9.74 -33.97 1.83
CA PRO A 204 -9.24 -32.63 2.16
C PRO A 204 -7.71 -32.52 2.05
N ALA A 205 -7.24 -31.44 1.43
CA ALA A 205 -5.82 -31.11 1.29
C ALA A 205 -5.59 -29.61 1.53
N PRO A 206 -4.40 -29.21 2.01
CA PRO A 206 -4.08 -27.80 2.17
C PRO A 206 -3.99 -27.11 0.81
N VAL A 207 -4.55 -25.91 0.72
CA VAL A 207 -4.40 -25.03 -0.45
C VAL A 207 -2.94 -24.57 -0.54
N ARG A 208 -2.38 -24.62 -1.75
CA ARG A 208 -0.99 -24.22 -2.01
C ARG A 208 -0.97 -23.04 -2.97
N VAL A 209 -0.10 -22.08 -2.69
CA VAL A 209 0.20 -20.99 -3.61
C VAL A 209 1.20 -21.48 -4.65
N LEU A 210 0.81 -21.45 -5.94
CA LEU A 210 1.67 -21.78 -7.07
C LEU A 210 2.49 -20.57 -7.52
N SER A 211 1.86 -19.39 -7.53
CA SER A 211 2.49 -18.14 -7.89
C SER A 211 2.02 -17.03 -6.96
N TRP A 212 2.88 -16.06 -6.67
CA TRP A 212 2.56 -14.85 -5.94
C TRP A 212 3.24 -13.68 -6.62
N ARG A 213 2.51 -12.59 -6.83
CA ARG A 213 3.02 -11.38 -7.45
C ARG A 213 2.36 -10.15 -6.85
N LEU A 214 3.05 -9.02 -6.95
CA LEU A 214 2.40 -7.74 -6.73
C LEU A 214 1.32 -7.54 -7.80
N GLY A 215 0.14 -7.12 -7.36
CA GLY A 215 -0.93 -6.69 -8.24
C GLY A 215 -0.65 -5.27 -8.75
N GLU A 216 -0.97 -5.03 -10.02
CA GLU A 216 -0.94 -3.69 -10.63
C GLU A 216 -2.22 -2.91 -10.36
#